data_AF-C5KPL9-F1
#
_entry.id   AF-C5KPL9-F1
#
_cell.length_a   1.000
_cell.length_b   1.000
_cell.length_c   1.000
_cell.angle_alpha   90.00
_cell.angle_beta   90.00
_cell.angle_gamma   90.00
#
_symmetry.space_group_name_H-M   'P 1'
#
loop_
_entity.id
_entity.type
_entity.pdbx_description
1 polymer ?
#
loop_
_entity_poly.entity_id
_entity_poly.type
_entity_poly.pdbx_seq_one_letter_code
_entity_poly.pdbx_strand_id
1 'polypeptide(L)'
;MGESGIDKRVEFVLRRIFTVFGYSKFDKFKSAILSVKEESPLRAIEIFLDDPERPVVFAYQGSGESLIASCDCPASVAQIKKKVLVICRAKAGVEISMDNIVEAILVQELSKKLLENMNLLLNGA
;
A
#
# COMPACT_ATOMS: atom_id res chain seq x y z
N MET A 1 -10.78 -6.14 -29.21
CA MET A 1 -9.89 -5.00 -28.89
C MET A 1 -10.51 -4.26 -27.71
N GLY A 2 -9.95 -4.19 -26.51
CA GLY A 2 -8.77 -4.82 -25.93
C GLY A 2 -9.03 -5.04 -24.44
N GLU A 3 -8.37 -6.03 -23.84
CA GLU A 3 -8.27 -6.11 -22.39
C GLU A 3 -7.59 -4.82 -21.92
N SER A 4 -8.29 -3.99 -21.17
CA SER A 4 -7.70 -2.89 -20.42
C SER A 4 -6.83 -3.49 -19.30
N GLY A 5 -5.66 -3.99 -19.70
CA GLY A 5 -4.71 -4.65 -18.83
C GLY A 5 -4.11 -3.63 -17.87
N ILE A 6 -4.57 -3.64 -16.63
CA ILE A 6 -3.87 -2.99 -15.52
C ILE A 6 -2.39 -3.44 -15.52
N ASP A 7 -1.49 -2.52 -15.20
CA ASP A 7 -0.08 -2.85 -15.02
C ASP A 7 0.07 -4.06 -14.06
N LYS A 8 0.82 -5.08 -14.50
CA LYS A 8 1.07 -6.30 -13.72
C LYS A 8 1.78 -6.00 -12.40
N ARG A 9 2.58 -4.92 -12.33
CA ARG A 9 3.25 -4.45 -11.10
C ARG A 9 2.22 -3.94 -10.09
N VAL A 10 1.23 -3.20 -10.57
CA VAL A 10 0.10 -2.74 -9.74
C VAL A 10 -0.70 -3.94 -9.24
N GLU A 11 -1.00 -4.90 -10.11
CA GLU A 11 -1.73 -6.11 -9.70
C GLU A 11 -0.95 -6.89 -8.61
N PHE A 12 0.37 -7.00 -8.74
CA PHE A 12 1.23 -7.62 -7.72
C PHE A 12 1.07 -6.93 -6.36
N VAL A 13 1.15 -5.60 -6.31
CA VAL A 13 0.98 -4.82 -5.08
C VAL A 13 -0.43 -4.99 -4.49
N LEU A 14 -1.47 -4.90 -5.34
CA LEU A 14 -2.85 -5.09 -4.93
C LEU A 14 -3.09 -6.48 -4.34
N ARG A 15 -2.44 -7.53 -4.86
CA ARG A 15 -2.54 -8.89 -4.28
C ARG A 15 -1.97 -8.97 -2.87
N ARG A 16 -0.87 -8.26 -2.57
CA ARG A 16 -0.31 -8.20 -1.21
C ARG A 16 -1.25 -7.49 -0.25
N ILE A 17 -1.81 -6.36 -0.66
CA ILE A 17 -2.84 -5.64 0.11
C ILE A 17 -4.04 -6.54 0.35
N PHE A 18 -4.56 -7.17 -0.70
CA PHE A 18 -5.70 -8.09 -0.65
C PHE A 18 -5.49 -9.20 0.40
N THR A 19 -4.34 -9.88 0.35
CA THR A 19 -3.98 -10.96 1.27
C THR A 19 -3.87 -10.46 2.71
N VAL A 20 -3.21 -9.33 2.95
CA VAL A 20 -3.00 -8.79 4.29
C VAL A 20 -4.33 -8.41 4.93
N PHE A 21 -5.22 -7.73 4.21
CA PHE A 21 -6.48 -7.25 4.78
C PHE A 21 -7.63 -8.28 4.71
N GLY A 22 -7.40 -9.46 4.13
CA GLY A 22 -8.34 -10.57 4.17
C GLY A 22 -9.64 -10.31 3.39
N TYR A 23 -9.57 -9.56 2.29
CA TYR A 23 -10.72 -9.40 1.40
C TYR A 23 -11.11 -10.74 0.75
N SER A 24 -12.39 -10.93 0.41
CA SER A 24 -12.91 -12.25 0.02
C SER A 24 -12.83 -12.58 -1.47
N LYS A 25 -12.88 -11.58 -2.36
CA LYS A 25 -12.86 -11.76 -3.82
C LYS A 25 -11.92 -10.74 -4.47
N PHE A 26 -10.82 -11.23 -5.06
CA PHE A 26 -9.79 -10.35 -5.63
C PHE A 26 -10.33 -9.48 -6.76
N ASP A 27 -11.12 -10.03 -7.68
CA ASP A 27 -11.67 -9.24 -8.80
C ASP A 27 -12.61 -8.14 -8.33
N LYS A 28 -13.43 -8.41 -7.30
CA LYS A 28 -14.30 -7.38 -6.70
C LYS A 28 -13.48 -6.29 -6.01
N PHE A 29 -12.43 -6.68 -5.28
CA PHE A 29 -11.50 -5.74 -4.66
C PHE A 29 -10.79 -4.88 -5.72
N LYS A 30 -10.20 -5.51 -6.74
CA LYS A 30 -9.53 -4.84 -7.86
C LYS A 30 -10.45 -3.85 -8.55
N SER A 31 -11.65 -4.28 -8.94
CA SER A 31 -12.64 -3.40 -9.58
C SER A 31 -13.06 -2.24 -8.67
N ALA A 32 -13.21 -2.46 -7.36
CA ALA A 32 -13.53 -1.38 -6.43
C ALA A 32 -12.42 -0.32 -6.38
N ILE A 33 -11.15 -0.74 -6.30
CA ILE A 33 -10.02 0.20 -6.30
C ILE A 33 -9.90 0.95 -7.63
N LEU A 34 -10.06 0.26 -8.76
CA LEU A 34 -10.00 0.87 -10.09
C LEU A 34 -11.14 1.84 -10.38
N SER A 35 -12.27 1.73 -9.68
CA SER A 35 -13.45 2.58 -9.91
C SER A 35 -13.39 3.92 -9.17
N VAL A 36 -12.41 4.11 -8.28
CA VAL A 36 -12.24 5.35 -7.51
C VAL A 36 -11.56 6.40 -8.39
N LYS A 37 -12.25 7.51 -8.65
CA LYS A 37 -11.78 8.57 -9.57
C LYS A 37 -10.90 9.65 -8.91
N GLU A 38 -11.00 9.85 -7.60
CA GLU A 38 -10.27 10.91 -6.86
C GLU A 38 -9.46 10.29 -5.72
N GLU A 39 -8.21 10.76 -5.52
CA GLU A 39 -7.26 10.29 -4.50
C GLU A 39 -7.20 8.76 -4.34
N SER A 40 -7.21 8.06 -5.48
CA SER A 40 -7.37 6.62 -5.45
C SER A 40 -6.12 5.93 -4.88
N PRO A 41 -6.29 4.84 -4.11
CA PRO A 41 -5.18 4.01 -3.67
C PRO A 41 -4.28 3.53 -4.82
N LEU A 42 -4.86 3.41 -6.03
CA LEU A 42 -4.14 3.09 -7.25
C LEU A 42 -3.09 4.15 -7.58
N ARG A 43 -3.42 5.44 -7.49
CA ARG A 43 -2.49 6.52 -7.84
C ARG A 43 -1.24 6.51 -6.96
N ALA A 44 -1.40 6.27 -5.66
CA ALA A 44 -0.28 6.16 -4.74
C ALA A 44 0.62 4.95 -5.08
N ILE A 45 0.03 3.83 -5.48
CA ILE A 45 0.77 2.64 -5.91
C ILE A 45 1.53 2.91 -7.22
N GLU A 46 0.89 3.54 -8.20
CA GLU A 46 1.54 3.91 -9.48
C GLU A 46 2.73 4.86 -9.24
N ILE A 47 2.55 5.90 -8.42
CA ILE A 47 3.63 6.82 -8.06
C ILE A 47 4.78 6.04 -7.40
N PHE A 48 4.49 5.17 -6.44
CA PHE A 48 5.52 4.35 -5.81
C PHE A 48 6.25 3.43 -6.79
N LEU A 49 5.57 2.89 -7.79
CA LEU A 49 6.19 2.00 -8.78
C LEU A 49 7.06 2.77 -9.77
N ASP A 50 6.58 3.93 -10.23
CA ASP A 50 7.16 4.69 -11.33
C ASP A 50 8.21 5.72 -10.89
N ASP A 51 8.18 6.17 -9.64
CA ASP A 51 9.09 7.20 -9.12
C ASP A 51 10.12 6.60 -8.13
N PRO A 52 11.40 6.44 -8.53
CA PRO A 52 12.46 5.93 -7.64
C PRO A 52 12.69 6.77 -6.38
N GLU A 53 12.32 8.05 -6.40
CA GLU A 53 12.39 8.96 -5.24
C GLU A 53 11.22 8.78 -4.28
N ARG A 54 10.26 7.89 -4.60
CA ARG A 54 9.16 7.50 -3.73
C ARG A 54 9.47 6.11 -3.16
N PRO A 55 10.14 6.04 -1.99
CA PRO A 55 10.66 4.78 -1.49
C PRO A 55 9.59 3.90 -0.84
N VAL A 56 8.40 4.44 -0.52
CA VAL A 56 7.40 3.75 0.28
C VAL A 56 5.99 4.08 -0.19
N VAL A 57 5.09 3.08 -0.12
CA VAL A 57 3.65 3.26 -0.08
C VAL A 57 3.07 2.59 1.17
N PHE A 58 2.22 3.31 1.89
CA PHE A 58 1.47 2.84 3.05
C PHE A 58 0.07 2.48 2.59
N ALA A 59 -0.44 1.32 3.00
CA ALA A 59 -1.81 0.89 2.75
C ALA A 59 -2.49 0.47 4.05
N TYR A 60 -3.66 1.02 4.36
CA TYR A 60 -4.39 0.71 5.59
C TYR A 60 -5.90 0.87 5.40
N GLN A 61 -6.67 0.25 6.30
CA GLN A 61 -8.11 0.48 6.36
C GLN A 61 -8.41 1.66 7.27
N GLY A 62 -9.13 2.65 6.74
CA GLY A 62 -9.63 3.81 7.49
C GLY A 62 -10.89 3.52 8.31
N SER A 63 -11.47 4.57 8.88
CA SER A 63 -12.82 4.55 9.42
C SER A 63 -13.82 4.26 8.29
N GLY A 64 -14.52 3.12 8.34
CA GLY A 64 -15.44 2.68 7.28
C GLY A 64 -14.96 1.53 6.39
N GLU A 65 -13.81 0.90 6.70
CA GLU A 65 -13.26 -0.25 5.96
C GLU A 65 -12.80 0.03 4.52
N SER A 66 -12.84 1.30 4.09
CA SER A 66 -12.20 1.73 2.86
C SER A 66 -10.70 1.55 2.94
N LEU A 67 -10.11 1.03 1.86
CA LEU A 67 -8.67 1.02 1.68
C LEU A 67 -8.21 2.44 1.40
N ILE A 68 -7.22 2.89 2.17
CA ILE A 68 -6.46 4.10 1.93
C ILE A 68 -5.06 3.67 1.54
N ALA A 69 -4.48 4.28 0.50
CA ALA A 69 -3.05 4.16 0.23
C ALA A 69 -2.43 5.52 -0.07
N SER A 70 -1.22 5.75 0.44
CA SER A 70 -0.49 7.00 0.29
C SER A 70 1.01 6.75 0.26
N CYS A 71 1.76 7.59 -0.47
CA CYS A 71 3.23 7.64 -0.36
C CYS A 71 3.69 8.36 0.92
N ASP A 72 2.79 9.11 1.56
CA ASP A 72 3.06 9.80 2.81
C ASP A 72 2.66 8.91 4.00
N CYS A 73 3.45 9.01 5.08
CA CYS A 73 3.14 8.34 6.34
C CYS A 73 1.76 8.78 6.85
N PRO A 74 0.93 7.87 7.42
CA PRO A 74 -0.34 8.26 8.02
C PRO A 74 -0.14 9.39 9.03
N ALA A 75 -0.90 10.48 8.89
CA ALA A 75 -0.76 11.67 9.72
C ALA A 75 -1.04 11.38 11.21
N SER A 76 -1.83 10.34 11.50
CA SER A 76 -2.06 9.86 12.85
C SER A 76 -2.39 8.38 12.89
N VAL A 77 -1.92 7.68 13.92
CA VAL A 77 -2.29 6.29 14.22
C VAL A 77 -3.80 6.13 14.45
N ALA A 78 -4.50 7.21 14.82
CA ALA A 78 -5.95 7.20 14.98
C ALA A 78 -6.70 6.88 13.67
N GLN A 79 -6.12 7.23 12.51
CA GLN A 79 -6.70 6.96 11.18
C GLN A 79 -6.62 5.47 10.79
N ILE A 80 -5.78 4.70 11.48
CA ILE A 80 -5.56 3.28 11.18
C ILE A 80 -6.59 2.46 11.97
N LYS A 81 -7.35 1.59 11.29
CA LYS A 81 -8.34 0.73 11.94
C LYS A 81 -7.67 -0.40 12.74
N LYS A 82 -6.81 -1.20 12.09
CA LYS A 82 -6.21 -2.41 12.70
C LYS A 82 -4.72 -2.54 12.45
N LYS A 83 -4.29 -2.29 11.22
CA LYS A 83 -2.91 -2.47 10.78
C LYS A 83 -2.65 -1.63 9.54
N VAL A 84 -1.36 -1.41 9.28
CA VAL A 84 -0.84 -0.82 8.05
C VAL A 84 0.06 -1.85 7.37
N LEU A 85 -0.04 -1.91 6.05
CA LEU A 85 0.92 -2.57 5.19
C LEU A 85 1.88 -1.50 4.66
N VAL A 86 3.16 -1.65 5.00
CA VAL A 86 4.23 -0.81 4.48
C VAL A 86 4.88 -1.58 3.35
N ILE A 87 4.90 -0.97 2.16
CA ILE A 87 5.54 -1.53 0.97
C ILE A 87 6.64 -0.55 0.59
N CYS A 88 7.89 -0.99 0.66
CA CYS A 88 9.03 -0.12 0.40
C CYS A 88 10.00 -0.72 -0.61
N ARG A 89 10.77 0.14 -1.26
CA ARG A 89 11.87 -0.29 -2.14
C ARG A 89 12.95 -0.96 -1.28
N ALA A 90 13.48 -2.09 -1.75
CA ALA A 90 14.54 -2.81 -1.05
C ALA A 90 15.87 -2.05 -1.01
N LYS A 91 16.09 -1.16 -1.98
CA LYS A 91 17.25 -0.27 -2.09
C LYS A 91 16.81 1.09 -2.63
N ALA A 92 17.51 2.16 -2.26
CA ALA A 92 17.27 3.49 -2.81
C ALA A 92 17.51 3.51 -4.33
N GLY A 93 16.65 4.21 -5.08
CA GLY A 93 16.79 4.40 -6.52
C GLY A 93 16.58 3.15 -7.39
N VAL A 94 16.24 1.99 -6.82
CA VAL A 94 16.01 0.76 -7.60
C VAL A 94 14.77 0.94 -8.48
N GLU A 95 14.86 0.69 -9.78
CA GLU A 95 13.68 0.66 -10.65
C GLU A 95 12.88 -0.64 -10.42
N ILE A 96 11.55 -0.55 -10.36
CA ILE A 96 10.68 -1.71 -10.18
C ILE A 96 10.11 -2.13 -11.53
N SER A 97 10.51 -3.31 -11.99
CA SER A 97 9.96 -4.01 -13.15
C SER A 97 9.34 -5.33 -12.72
N MET A 98 8.57 -5.98 -13.59
CA MET A 98 8.04 -7.32 -13.28
C MET A 98 9.14 -8.39 -13.11
N ASP A 99 10.30 -8.20 -13.73
CA ASP A 99 11.40 -9.16 -13.68
C ASP A 99 12.11 -9.15 -12.33
N ASN A 100 12.09 -8.01 -11.62
CA ASN A 100 12.78 -7.84 -10.34
C ASN A 100 11.85 -7.55 -9.15
N ILE A 101 10.53 -7.48 -9.36
CA ILE A 101 9.56 -6.96 -8.36
C ILE A 101 9.62 -7.67 -6.99
N VAL A 102 9.93 -8.97 -6.97
CA VAL A 102 10.01 -9.77 -5.75
C VAL A 102 11.22 -9.38 -4.89
N GLU A 103 12.32 -8.99 -5.53
CA GLU A 103 13.56 -8.59 -4.86
C GLU A 103 13.64 -7.08 -4.63
N ALA A 104 12.97 -6.30 -5.50
CA ALA A 104 12.97 -4.85 -5.46
C ALA A 104 12.02 -4.27 -4.39
N ILE A 105 11.08 -5.08 -3.86
CA ILE A 105 10.08 -4.64 -2.89
C ILE A 105 10.19 -5.43 -1.58
N LEU A 106 10.18 -4.71 -0.47
CA LEU A 106 9.99 -5.25 0.88
C LEU A 106 8.56 -4.95 1.34
N VAL A 107 7.94 -5.91 2.02
CA VAL A 107 6.57 -5.81 2.51
C VAL A 107 6.55 -6.09 4.01
N GLN A 108 6.02 -5.16 4.80
CA GLN A 108 5.95 -5.26 6.25
C GLN A 108 4.53 -4.98 6.75
N GLU A 109 4.00 -5.88 7.56
CA GLU A 109 2.73 -5.69 8.26
C GLU A 109 3.00 -5.14 9.67
N LEU A 110 2.43 -3.98 9.99
CA LEU A 110 2.52 -3.38 11.32
C LEU A 110 1.12 -3.24 11.92
N SER A 111 0.94 -3.76 13.13
CA SER A 111 -0.34 -3.60 13.85
C SER A 111 -0.48 -2.17 14.38
N LYS A 112 -1.73 -1.69 14.48
CA LYS A 112 -2.05 -0.39 15.10
C LYS A 112 -1.46 -0.32 16.51
N LYS A 113 -1.59 -1.39 17.28
CA LYS A 113 -1.12 -1.42 18.67
C LYS A 113 0.40 -1.26 18.77
N LEU A 114 1.15 -1.85 17.85
CA LEU A 114 2.60 -1.66 17.78
C LEU A 114 2.93 -0.19 17.49
N LEU A 115 2.25 0.44 16.53
CA LEU A 115 2.46 1.86 16.21
C LEU A 115 2.09 2.78 17.37
N GLU A 116 1.01 2.50 18.10
CA GLU A 116 0.63 3.22 19.32
C GLU A 116 1.74 3.13 20.37
N ASN A 117 2.28 1.92 20.61
CA ASN A 117 3.35 1.72 21.56
C ASN A 117 4.63 2.44 21.13
N MET A 118 5.00 2.38 19.84
CA MET A 118 6.15 3.12 19.32
C MET A 118 5.98 4.63 19.51
N ASN A 119 4.79 5.16 19.23
CA ASN A 119 4.50 6.58 19.42
C ASN A 119 4.65 7.00 20.88
N LEU A 120 4.17 6.17 21.83
CA LEU A 120 4.33 6.43 23.26
C LEU A 120 5.79 6.37 23.71
N LEU A 121 6.59 5.43 23.19
CA LEU A 121 7.99 5.28 23.56
C LEU A 121 8.89 6.40 23.00
N LEU A 122 8.60 6.86 21.78
CA LEU A 122 9.43 7.85 21.09
C LEU A 122 9.08 9.30 21.45
N ASN A 123 7.80 9.58 21.74
CA ASN A 123 7.32 10.93 22.06
C ASN A 123 6.96 11.13 23.54
N GLY A 124 6.98 10.07 24.34
CA GLY A 124 6.68 10.11 25.77
C GLY A 124 7.90 10.21 26.69
N ALA A 125 9.07 10.60 26.14
CA ALA A 125 10.30 10.89 26.88
C ALA A 125 10.54 12.39 26.98
#